data_AF-A0A819D8L8-F1
#
_entry.id   AF-A0A819D8L8-F1
#
_cell.length_a   1.000
_cell.length_b   1.000
_cell.length_c   1.000
_cell.angle_alpha   90.00
_cell.angle_beta   90.00
_cell.angle_gamma   90.00
#
_symmetry.space_group_name_H-M   'P 1'
#
loop_
_entity.id
_entity.type
_entity.pdbx_description
1 polymer ?
#
loop_
_entity_poly.entity_id
_entity_poly.type
_entity_poly.pdbx_seq_one_letter_code
_entity_poly.pdbx_strand_id
1 'polypeptide(L)' 'MAASEAQRPLVYVTYREQALAQLFSSVWDHLIDHQATVGHLMQLLEMYIKREFYTRMGLFEFIMAETSAQHILKSGL' A
#
# COMPACT_ATOMS: atom_id res chain seq x y z
N MET A 1 -6.89 -0.30 6.33
CA MET A 1 -7.04 -1.69 6.83
C MET A 1 -8.15 -1.80 7.86
N ALA A 2 -7.99 -1.34 9.12
CA ALA A 2 -9.02 -1.49 10.15
C ALA A 2 -10.40 -0.89 9.78
N ALA A 3 -10.42 0.31 9.17
CA ALA A 3 -11.66 0.91 8.68
C ALA A 3 -12.33 0.07 7.57
N SER A 4 -11.52 -0.55 6.70
CA SER A 4 -12.00 -1.44 5.62
C SER A 4 -12.64 -2.71 6.18
N GLU A 5 -11.99 -3.36 7.16
CA GLU A 5 -12.54 -4.53 7.87
C GLU A 5 -13.84 -4.20 8.59
N ALA A 6 -13.93 -3.00 9.18
CA ALA A 6 -15.14 -2.52 9.82
C ALA A 6 -16.21 -2.02 8.82
N GLN A 7 -15.93 -2.03 7.51
CA GLN A 7 -16.79 -1.48 6.46
C GLN A 7 -17.15 0.00 6.68
N ARG A 8 -16.20 0.78 7.17
CA ARG A 8 -16.37 2.20 7.47
C ARG A 8 -15.52 3.07 6.55
N PRO A 9 -16.05 4.22 6.09
CA PRO A 9 -15.24 5.20 5.40
C PRO A 9 -14.17 5.77 6.35
N LEU A 10 -13.02 6.12 5.78
CA LEU A 10 -11.91 6.75 6.50
C LEU A 10 -11.72 8.18 5.98
N VAL A 11 -11.70 9.14 6.89
CA VAL A 11 -11.22 10.51 6.62
C VAL A 11 -9.92 10.68 7.40
N TYR A 12 -8.83 10.99 6.69
CA TYR A 12 -7.51 11.19 7.27
C TYR A 12 -7.10 12.66 7.20
N VAL A 13 -6.62 13.22 8.30
CA VAL A 13 -6.20 14.63 8.41
C VAL A 13 -4.70 14.70 8.62
N THR A 14 -3.98 15.33 7.70
CA THR A 14 -2.49 15.41 7.71
C THR A 14 -1.95 16.70 8.34
N TYR A 15 -2.78 17.54 8.97
CA TYR A 15 -2.35 18.77 9.67
C TYR A 15 -1.40 19.68 8.87
N ARG A 16 -1.82 20.09 7.67
CA ARG A 16 -1.06 20.95 6.73
C ARG A 16 0.16 20.29 6.07
N GLU A 17 0.43 19.02 6.32
CA GLU A 17 1.43 18.25 5.58
C GLU A 17 0.87 17.85 4.20
N GLN A 18 1.07 18.72 3.21
CA GLN A 18 0.57 18.50 1.85
C GLN A 18 1.26 17.32 1.16
N ALA A 19 2.58 17.18 1.33
CA ALA A 19 3.33 16.06 0.76
C ALA A 19 2.84 14.71 1.29
N LEU A 20 2.50 14.64 2.58
CA LEU A 20 1.94 13.45 3.20
C LEU A 20 0.53 13.14 2.68
N ALA A 21 -0.30 14.16 2.47
CA ALA A 21 -1.63 13.99 1.90
C ALA A 21 -1.57 13.44 0.47
N GLN A 22 -0.67 13.98 -0.36
CA GLN A 22 -0.44 13.49 -1.71
C GLN A 22 0.08 12.05 -1.71
N LEU A 23 1.04 11.73 -0.85
CA LEU A 23 1.55 10.37 -0.70
C LEU A 23 0.43 9.38 -0.36
N PHE A 24 -0.43 9.71 0.61
CA PHE A 24 -1.54 8.84 1.01
C PHE A 24 -2.57 8.68 -0.10
N SER A 25 -2.90 9.74 -0.82
CA SER A 25 -3.79 9.65 -1.99
C SER A 25 -3.20 8.73 -3.05
N SER A 26 -1.95 8.93 -3.44
CA SER A 26 -1.30 8.13 -4.48
C SER A 26 -1.20 6.65 -4.11
N VAL A 27 -0.85 6.34 -2.85
CA VAL A 27 -0.82 4.96 -2.36
C VAL A 27 -2.21 4.35 -2.37
N TRP A 28 -3.23 5.09 -1.93
CA TRP A 28 -4.61 4.62 -1.91
C TRP A 28 -5.14 4.31 -3.30
N ASP A 29 -4.98 5.24 -4.25
CA ASP A 29 -5.42 5.08 -5.64
C ASP A 29 -4.74 3.86 -6.26
N HIS A 30 -3.43 3.71 -6.05
CA HIS A 30 -2.69 2.55 -6.54
C HIS A 30 -3.19 1.21 -5.97
N LEU A 31 -3.49 1.17 -4.67
CA LEU A 31 -4.03 -0.03 -4.03
C LEU A 31 -5.43 -0.38 -4.55
N ILE A 32 -6.27 0.62 -4.85
CA ILE A 32 -7.57 0.41 -5.48
C ILE A 32 -7.39 -0.14 -6.90
N ASP A 33 -6.52 0.46 -7.71
CA ASP A 33 -6.28 0.04 -9.09
C ASP A 33 -5.84 -1.43 -9.17
N HIS A 34 -5.09 -1.89 -8.15
CA HIS A 34 -4.59 -3.26 -8.06
C HIS A 34 -5.52 -4.20 -7.25
N GLN A 35 -6.71 -3.73 -6.87
CA GLN A 35 -7.69 -4.47 -6.06
C GLN A 35 -7.05 -5.09 -4.80
N ALA A 36 -6.15 -4.36 -4.16
CA ALA A 36 -5.42 -4.84 -3.00
C ALA A 36 -6.38 -5.06 -1.83
N THR A 37 -6.42 -6.28 -1.31
CA THR A 37 -7.21 -6.64 -0.13
C THR A 37 -6.43 -6.35 1.15
N VAL A 38 -7.11 -6.32 2.30
CA VAL A 38 -6.45 -6.22 3.60
C VAL A 38 -5.49 -7.39 3.82
N GLY A 39 -5.86 -8.60 3.39
CA GLY A 39 -4.97 -9.78 3.44
C GLY A 39 -3.69 -9.60 2.63
N HIS A 40 -3.78 -9.04 1.41
CA HIS A 40 -2.59 -8.70 0.62
C HIS A 40 -1.69 -7.69 1.34
N LEU A 41 -2.28 -6.62 1.89
CA LEU A 41 -1.51 -5.61 2.62
C LEU A 41 -0.79 -6.19 3.84
N MET A 42 -1.42 -7.11 4.56
CA MET A 42 -0.79 -7.82 5.69
C MET A 42 0.42 -8.64 5.24
N GLN A 43 0.31 -9.35 4.12
CA GLN A 43 1.43 -10.11 3.55
C GLN A 43 2.59 -9.19 3.15
N LEU A 44 2.30 -8.03 2.53
CA LEU A 44 3.31 -7.05 2.16
C LEU A 44 4.01 -6.46 3.40
N LEU A 45 3.29 -6.22 4.49
CA LEU A 45 3.88 -5.77 5.75
C LEU A 45 4.81 -6.82 6.36
N GLU A 46 4.40 -8.09 6.35
CA GLU A 46 5.27 -9.18 6.80
C GLU A 46 6.52 -9.32 5.93
N MET A 47 6.37 -9.20 4.60
CA MET A 47 7.50 -9.22 3.66
C MET A 47 8.44 -8.05 3.91
N TYR A 48 7.90 -6.85 4.13
CA TYR A 48 8.68 -5.65 4.43
C TYR A 48 9.51 -5.87 5.70
N ILE A 49 8.91 -6.29 6.82
CA ILE A 49 9.63 -6.55 8.07
C ILE A 49 10.75 -7.59 7.89
N LYS A 50 10.49 -8.66 7.12
CA LYS A 50 11.48 -9.71 6.84
C LYS A 50 12.63 -9.23 5.93
N ARG A 51 12.39 -8.22 5.09
CA ARG A 51 13.35 -7.71 4.07
C ARG A 51 13.93 -6.34 4.41
N GLU A 52 13.43 -5.65 5.43
CA GLU A 52 13.70 -4.24 5.73
C GLU A 52 15.20 -3.94 5.87
N PHE A 53 15.97 -4.90 6.39
CA PHE A 53 17.42 -4.78 6.51
C PHE A 53 18.16 -4.61 5.16
N TYR A 54 17.56 -4.98 4.04
CA TYR A 54 18.23 -5.10 2.75
C TYR A 54 17.80 -4.07 1.71
N THR A 55 16.64 -3.43 1.86
CA THR A 55 16.03 -2.67 0.75
C THR A 55 16.27 -1.16 0.80
N ARG A 56 16.65 -0.57 1.96
CA ARG A 56 16.75 0.91 2.18
C ARG A 56 15.53 1.72 1.71
N MET A 57 14.42 1.04 1.44
CA MET A 57 13.23 1.56 0.79
C MET A 57 12.19 1.86 1.86
N GLY A 58 11.47 2.98 1.74
CA GLY A 58 10.37 3.28 2.65
C GLY A 58 9.20 2.30 2.47
N LEU A 59 8.40 2.10 3.51
CA LEU A 59 7.27 1.15 3.48
C LEU A 59 6.32 1.40 2.30
N PHE A 60 5.95 2.65 2.02
CA PHE A 60 5.04 2.97 0.92
C PHE A 60 5.67 2.70 -0.45
N GLU A 61 6.96 3.01 -0.62
CA GLU A 61 7.69 2.70 -1.86
C GLU A 61 7.73 1.18 -2.09
N PHE A 62 7.97 0.40 -1.04
CA PHE A 62 7.96 -1.06 -1.09
C PHE A 62 6.58 -1.61 -1.48
N ILE A 63 5.52 -1.12 -0.85
CA ILE A 63 4.15 -1.54 -1.16
C ILE A 63 3.86 -1.28 -2.65
N MET A 64 4.13 -0.08 -3.14
CA MET A 64 3.86 0.31 -4.53
C MET A 64 4.66 -0.55 -5.55
N ALA A 65 5.91 -0.88 -5.23
CA ALA A 65 6.75 -1.70 -6.10
C ALA A 65 6.24 -3.15 -6.18
N GLU A 66 5.91 -3.75 -5.04
CA GLU A 66 5.49 -5.16 -4.97
C GLU A 66 4.06 -5.38 -5.50
N THR A 67 3.14 -4.43 -5.32
CA THR A 67 1.79 -4.51 -5.91
C THR A 67 1.83 -4.44 -7.43
N SER A 68 2.68 -3.57 -7.98
CA SER A 68 2.89 -3.44 -9.44
C SER A 68 3.45 -4.73 -10.05
N ALA A 69 4.46 -5.32 -9.42
CA ALA A 69 5.12 -6.53 -9.91
C ALA A 69 4.17 -7.75 -9.97
N GLN A 70 3.27 -7.88 -8.99
CA GLN A 70 2.32 -9.00 -8.92
C GLN A 70 1.17 -8.89 -9.93
N HIS A 71 0.79 -7.68 -10.35
CA HIS A 71 -0.25 -7.47 -11.37
C HIS A 71 0.24 -7.83 -12.77
N ILE A 72 1.49 -7.50 -13.10
CA ILE A 72 2.11 -7.87 -14.38
C ILE A 72 2.15 -9.39 -14.54
N LEU A 73 2.47 -10.13 -13.47
CA LEU A 73 2.53 -11.59 -13.48
C LEU A 73 1.16 -12.27 -13.68
N LYS A 74 0.05 -11.61 -13.32
CA LYS A 74 -1.32 -12.13 -13.51
C LYS A 74 -1.95 -11.74 -14.84
N SER A 75 -1.44 -10.71 -15.51
CA SER A 75 -2.00 -10.16 -16.76
C SER A 75 -1.28 -10.68 -18.02
N GLY A 76 -0.18 -11.41 -17.86
CA GLY A 76 0.64 -11.97 -18.95
C GLY A 76 0.39 -13.44 -19.27
N LEU A 77 -0.71 -14.02 -18.80
CA LEU A 77 -1.21 -15.38 -19.09
C LEU A 77 -2.63 -15.29 -19.65
#